data_AF-A0A1D2JMT8-F1
#
_entry.id   AF-A0A1D2JMT8-F1
#
_cell.length_a   1.000
_cell.length_b   1.000
_cell.length_c   1.000
_cell.angle_alpha   90.00
_cell.angle_beta   90.00
_cell.angle_gamma   90.00
#
_symmetry.space_group_name_H-M   'P 1'
#
loop_
_entity.id
_entity.type
_entity.pdbx_description
1 polymer ?
#
loop_
_entity_poly.entity_id
_entity_poly.type
_entity_poly.pdbx_seq_one_letter_code
_entity_poly.pdbx_strand_id
1 'polypeptide(L)'
;MLESAIPEHLLQERIIPASTPSNFNPPFPAYSARFPKSSKDFVMAVIGAQYAATPEEDGSAMSTLLGFFKDSPPSAEKKPSFWELASVTDTNGAYNIAVIAYWPNKESYTEWGAAIGFQNWWESLNPEEENHGWFLEVFFPTVDRFETVFSDTNVIEGAAHMRESISGPIKEHVYWGSMRDRLPAGQTDALVGENGHTARKTTNSPLRRRTRVAGMKNLAIIRSGQDWSKTHPEERKLYLETMHPVLIKGMNFLRDQGDEVGCYSCRFMDIIDNVSHKADKDRSFGLAFFDDLSSLEGWSKKHQTHLDIFGGFLKYAKSLNNIIMETFSGSTFNSSFESRASQLKRQKTWAAHASKLSKLQSDQEPLRYDRTGPRGGAIDDQPGTETWNKNVSHRLEI
;
A
#
# COMPACT_ATOMS: atom_id res chain seq x y z
N MET A 1 -16.66 -27.58 -9.98
CA MET A 1 -16.72 -27.96 -8.55
C MET A 1 -15.94 -26.91 -7.80
N LEU A 2 -16.42 -26.43 -6.65
CA LEU A 2 -15.65 -25.46 -5.84
C LEU A 2 -14.55 -26.20 -5.06
N GLU A 3 -13.37 -25.60 -4.98
CA GLU A 3 -12.26 -26.07 -4.17
C GLU A 3 -12.16 -25.30 -2.84
N SER A 4 -11.45 -25.89 -1.87
CA SER A 4 -10.95 -25.14 -0.70
C SER A 4 -9.77 -24.26 -1.12
N ALA A 5 -9.73 -23.02 -0.62
CA ALA A 5 -8.57 -22.15 -0.76
C ALA A 5 -7.32 -22.72 -0.06
N ILE A 6 -7.49 -23.42 1.06
CA ILE A 6 -6.40 -24.14 1.74
C ILE A 6 -6.04 -25.38 0.90
N PRO A 7 -4.79 -25.55 0.44
CA PRO A 7 -4.39 -26.72 -0.33
C PRO A 7 -4.39 -27.98 0.55
N GLU A 8 -4.66 -29.14 -0.06
CA GLU A 8 -4.88 -30.42 0.63
C GLU A 8 -3.78 -30.77 1.65
N HIS A 9 -2.52 -30.52 1.30
CA HIS A 9 -1.37 -30.82 2.17
C HIS A 9 -1.21 -29.91 3.40
N LEU A 10 -2.01 -28.84 3.49
CA LEU A 10 -2.07 -27.93 4.65
C LEU A 10 -3.41 -28.02 5.40
N LEU A 11 -4.32 -28.90 4.98
CA LEU A 11 -5.55 -29.14 5.72
C LEU A 11 -5.25 -29.79 7.07
N GLN A 12 -5.97 -29.34 8.09
CA GLN A 12 -5.87 -29.84 9.45
C GLN A 12 -7.27 -30.05 10.02
N GLU A 13 -7.39 -30.87 11.06
CA GLU A 13 -8.63 -30.92 11.84
C GLU A 13 -8.87 -29.55 12.48
N ARG A 14 -10.02 -28.93 12.15
CA ARG A 14 -10.35 -27.60 12.65
C ARG A 14 -10.69 -27.67 14.14
N ILE A 15 -9.98 -26.87 14.93
CA ILE A 15 -10.33 -26.54 16.31
C ILE A 15 -11.05 -25.18 16.34
N ILE A 16 -10.78 -24.33 15.34
CA ILE A 16 -11.47 -23.06 15.12
C ILE A 16 -12.47 -23.23 13.95
N PRO A 17 -13.78 -23.04 14.21
CA PRO A 17 -14.80 -23.14 13.17
C PRO A 17 -14.57 -22.14 12.05
N ALA A 18 -14.80 -22.57 10.81
CA ALA A 18 -14.82 -21.65 9.67
C ALA A 18 -15.98 -20.66 9.78
N SER A 19 -15.78 -19.44 9.27
CA SER A 19 -16.85 -18.44 9.18
C SER A 19 -17.77 -18.65 7.98
N THR A 20 -17.45 -19.61 7.10
CA THR A 20 -18.24 -19.94 5.91
C THR A 20 -19.71 -20.22 6.28
N PRO A 21 -20.67 -19.49 5.68
CA PRO A 21 -22.08 -19.76 5.90
C PRO A 21 -22.49 -21.17 5.47
N SER A 22 -23.53 -21.72 6.10
CA SER A 22 -24.13 -23.00 5.68
C SER A 22 -24.63 -22.91 4.24
N ASN A 23 -24.34 -23.94 3.42
CA ASN A 23 -24.69 -24.00 2.00
C ASN A 23 -24.20 -22.79 1.17
N PHE A 24 -23.11 -22.13 1.59
CA PHE A 24 -22.56 -20.99 0.89
C PHE A 24 -22.06 -21.35 -0.51
N ASN A 25 -22.52 -20.58 -1.50
CA ASN A 25 -22.01 -20.58 -2.86
C ASN A 25 -21.62 -19.13 -3.21
N PRO A 26 -20.36 -18.87 -3.58
CA PRO A 26 -19.92 -17.51 -3.89
C PRO A 26 -20.62 -16.97 -5.16
N PRO A 27 -20.82 -15.64 -5.24
CA PRO A 27 -21.60 -15.02 -6.33
C PRO A 27 -20.88 -14.95 -7.68
N PHE A 28 -19.56 -15.12 -7.69
CA PHE A 28 -18.68 -15.14 -8.87
C PHE A 28 -17.45 -15.99 -8.54
N PRO A 29 -16.61 -16.42 -9.50
CA PRO A 29 -15.43 -17.21 -9.17
C PRO A 29 -14.30 -16.33 -8.60
N ALA A 30 -13.52 -16.89 -7.69
CA ALA A 30 -12.20 -16.39 -7.32
C ALA A 30 -11.22 -17.56 -7.22
N TYR A 31 -9.92 -17.26 -7.21
CA TYR A 31 -8.86 -18.26 -7.29
C TYR A 31 -7.76 -17.98 -6.28
N SER A 32 -6.98 -19.00 -5.92
CA SER A 32 -5.82 -18.89 -5.04
C SER A 32 -4.58 -19.49 -5.71
N ALA A 33 -3.42 -18.90 -5.43
CA ALA A 33 -2.15 -19.47 -5.85
C ALA A 33 -1.87 -20.80 -5.12
N ARG A 34 -1.36 -21.79 -5.85
CA ARG A 34 -0.89 -23.07 -5.31
C ARG A 34 0.63 -23.08 -5.34
N PHE A 35 1.24 -23.06 -4.16
CA PHE A 35 2.69 -23.09 -4.00
C PHE A 35 3.23 -24.53 -3.95
N PRO A 36 4.53 -24.75 -4.23
CA PRO A 36 5.16 -26.05 -4.06
C PRO A 36 4.89 -26.65 -2.69
N LYS A 37 4.57 -27.96 -2.63
CA LYS A 37 4.38 -28.68 -1.36
C LYS A 37 5.64 -28.65 -0.45
N SER A 38 6.81 -28.43 -1.06
CA SER A 38 8.08 -28.26 -0.38
C SER A 38 8.23 -26.87 0.28
N SER A 39 7.44 -25.88 -0.10
CA SER A 39 7.49 -24.52 0.46
C SER A 39 7.18 -24.56 1.95
N LYS A 40 8.01 -23.87 2.75
CA LYS A 40 7.85 -23.78 4.21
C LYS A 40 7.63 -22.34 4.66
N ASP A 41 8.38 -21.44 4.07
CA ASP A 41 8.31 -20.01 4.29
C ASP A 41 8.41 -19.28 2.95
N PHE A 42 8.15 -17.98 2.99
CA PHE A 42 8.40 -17.06 1.91
C PHE A 42 9.15 -15.85 2.46
N VAL A 43 9.69 -15.03 1.57
CA VAL A 43 10.20 -13.70 1.92
C VAL A 43 9.44 -12.67 1.10
N MET A 44 8.99 -11.62 1.76
CA MET A 44 8.62 -10.36 1.13
C MET A 44 9.54 -9.28 1.69
N ALA A 45 10.27 -8.57 0.83
CA ALA A 45 11.08 -7.42 1.21
C ALA A 45 10.57 -6.16 0.52
N VAL A 46 10.42 -5.09 1.29
CA VAL A 46 10.21 -3.72 0.77
C VAL A 46 11.50 -2.95 1.05
N ILE A 47 12.20 -2.59 -0.01
CA ILE A 47 13.50 -1.91 0.04
C ILE A 47 13.32 -0.58 -0.65
N GLY A 48 13.42 0.53 0.09
CA GLY A 48 13.06 1.82 -0.48
C GLY A 48 13.87 2.99 0.01
N ALA A 49 13.70 4.09 -0.71
CA ALA A 49 14.27 5.39 -0.42
C ALA A 49 13.14 6.40 -0.18
N GLN A 50 13.42 7.38 0.68
CA GLN A 50 12.51 8.47 1.03
C GLN A 50 13.19 9.82 0.82
N TYR A 51 12.67 10.56 -0.15
CA TYR A 51 13.03 11.95 -0.44
C TYR A 51 12.07 12.89 0.28
N ALA A 52 12.50 14.12 0.56
CA ALA A 52 11.65 15.07 1.27
C ALA A 52 10.44 15.53 0.43
N ALA A 53 10.54 15.48 -0.90
CA ALA A 53 9.47 15.76 -1.85
C ALA A 53 9.82 15.16 -3.24
N THR A 54 8.85 15.03 -4.14
CA THR A 54 9.05 14.49 -5.49
C THR A 54 10.13 15.22 -6.31
N PRO A 55 10.23 16.57 -6.29
CA PRO A 55 11.28 17.27 -7.04
C PRO A 55 12.71 17.06 -6.50
N GLU A 56 12.86 16.52 -5.30
CA GLU A 56 14.18 16.17 -4.73
C GLU A 56 14.67 14.79 -5.20
N GLU A 57 13.83 14.02 -5.89
CA GLU A 57 14.25 12.73 -6.47
C GLU A 57 15.25 12.96 -7.60
N ASP A 58 16.44 12.39 -7.43
CA ASP A 58 17.62 12.65 -8.26
C ASP A 58 18.04 11.44 -9.09
N GLY A 59 17.25 10.36 -9.10
CA GLY A 59 17.54 9.09 -9.78
C GLY A 59 18.54 8.19 -9.05
N SER A 60 19.26 8.69 -8.03
CA SER A 60 20.35 7.95 -7.39
C SER A 60 19.86 6.72 -6.61
N ALA A 61 18.76 6.87 -5.87
CA ALA A 61 18.15 5.76 -5.15
C ALA A 61 17.66 4.67 -6.10
N MET A 62 16.94 5.08 -7.15
CA MET A 62 16.40 4.16 -8.14
C MET A 62 17.53 3.41 -8.87
N SER A 63 18.61 4.10 -9.25
CA SER A 63 19.79 3.46 -9.86
C SER A 63 20.43 2.45 -8.91
N THR A 64 20.54 2.78 -7.62
CA THR A 64 21.13 1.91 -6.61
C THR A 64 20.28 0.65 -6.42
N LEU A 65 18.97 0.82 -6.24
CA LEU A 65 18.02 -0.29 -6.11
C LEU A 65 18.07 -1.19 -7.35
N LEU A 66 17.94 -0.60 -8.54
CA LEU A 66 17.97 -1.34 -9.79
C LEU A 66 19.30 -2.10 -10.00
N GLY A 67 20.44 -1.54 -9.58
CA GLY A 67 21.73 -2.22 -9.64
C GLY A 67 21.73 -3.56 -8.91
N PHE A 68 21.07 -3.66 -7.75
CA PHE A 68 20.96 -4.93 -7.03
C PHE A 68 20.08 -5.95 -7.76
N PHE A 69 19.01 -5.52 -8.43
CA PHE A 69 18.01 -6.43 -9.00
C PHE A 69 18.24 -6.77 -10.48
N LYS A 70 18.63 -5.79 -11.31
CA LYS A 70 18.90 -5.97 -12.75
C LYS A 70 20.28 -6.57 -13.01
N ASP A 71 21.30 -6.10 -12.30
CA ASP A 71 22.69 -6.47 -12.56
C ASP A 71 23.17 -7.69 -11.74
N SER A 72 22.24 -8.39 -11.07
CA SER A 72 22.55 -9.62 -10.34
C SER A 72 23.22 -10.66 -11.26
N PRO A 73 24.39 -11.24 -10.90
CA PRO A 73 25.09 -12.22 -11.71
C PRO A 73 24.18 -13.37 -12.16
N PRO A 74 24.35 -13.90 -13.39
CA PRO A 74 23.57 -15.04 -13.87
C PRO A 74 23.67 -16.28 -12.96
N SER A 75 24.77 -16.41 -12.21
CA SER A 75 25.03 -17.51 -11.27
C SER A 75 24.37 -17.34 -9.90
N ALA A 76 23.72 -16.21 -9.61
CA ALA A 76 22.90 -16.09 -8.41
C ALA A 76 21.60 -16.90 -8.61
N GLU A 77 21.66 -18.22 -8.44
CA GLU A 77 20.51 -19.14 -8.54
C GLU A 77 19.36 -18.80 -7.58
N LYS A 78 19.54 -17.79 -6.71
CA LYS A 78 18.63 -17.37 -5.65
C LYS A 78 18.13 -15.92 -5.79
N LYS A 79 18.13 -15.35 -7.00
CA LYS A 79 17.43 -14.09 -7.29
C LYS A 79 15.98 -14.14 -6.78
N PRO A 80 15.37 -13.00 -6.44
CA PRO A 80 13.93 -12.98 -6.14
C PRO A 80 13.15 -13.59 -7.31
N SER A 81 12.15 -14.39 -7.00
CA SER A 81 11.24 -14.95 -8.00
C SER A 81 10.46 -13.86 -8.72
N PHE A 82 10.23 -12.74 -8.04
CA PHE A 82 9.62 -11.56 -8.62
C PHE A 82 10.02 -10.31 -7.83
N TRP A 83 10.13 -9.19 -8.54
CA TRP A 83 10.25 -7.88 -7.94
C TRP A 83 9.65 -6.83 -8.86
N GLU A 84 9.21 -5.72 -8.28
CA GLU A 84 8.77 -4.53 -9.03
C GLU A 84 9.06 -3.25 -8.24
N LEU A 85 9.10 -2.13 -8.96
CA LEU A 85 9.23 -0.80 -8.39
C LEU A 85 7.85 -0.19 -8.17
N ALA A 86 7.70 0.57 -7.09
CA ALA A 86 6.53 1.37 -6.83
C ALA A 86 6.90 2.67 -6.11
N SER A 87 6.04 3.69 -6.21
CA SER A 87 6.21 4.92 -5.45
C SER A 87 4.92 5.45 -4.84
N VAL A 88 5.09 6.34 -3.86
CA VAL A 88 4.00 7.05 -3.20
C VAL A 88 4.52 8.33 -2.54
N THR A 89 3.72 9.39 -2.57
CA THR A 89 3.93 10.56 -1.70
C THR A 89 3.13 10.37 -0.41
N ASP A 90 3.81 10.40 0.74
CA ASP A 90 3.17 10.20 2.04
C ASP A 90 2.48 11.47 2.57
N THR A 91 1.84 11.37 3.74
CA THR A 91 1.09 12.48 4.38
C THR A 91 1.94 13.68 4.75
N ASN A 92 3.25 13.51 4.87
CA ASN A 92 4.18 14.60 5.15
C ASN A 92 4.72 15.24 3.87
N GLY A 93 4.24 14.81 2.69
CA GLY A 93 4.73 15.25 1.39
C GLY A 93 6.04 14.59 0.95
N ALA A 94 6.54 13.61 1.72
CA ALA A 94 7.78 12.91 1.37
C ALA A 94 7.52 11.88 0.26
N TYR A 95 8.40 11.87 -0.74
CA TYR A 95 8.29 10.96 -1.88
C TYR A 95 9.09 9.68 -1.60
N ASN A 96 8.41 8.54 -1.68
CA ASN A 96 8.97 7.24 -1.39
C ASN A 96 9.01 6.41 -2.67
N ILE A 97 10.16 5.80 -2.97
CA ILE A 97 10.32 4.79 -4.02
C ILE A 97 10.73 3.50 -3.33
N ALA A 98 10.17 2.36 -3.73
CA ALA A 98 10.56 1.07 -3.18
C ALA A 98 10.56 -0.03 -4.25
N VAL A 99 11.49 -0.97 -4.10
CA VAL A 99 11.37 -2.31 -4.68
C VAL A 99 10.59 -3.19 -3.71
N ILE A 100 9.61 -3.91 -4.24
CA ILE A 100 8.88 -4.97 -3.55
C ILE A 100 9.32 -6.29 -4.17
N ALA A 101 9.98 -7.14 -3.40
CA ALA A 101 10.60 -8.37 -3.91
C ALA A 101 10.21 -9.61 -3.10
N TYR A 102 10.14 -10.75 -3.77
CA TYR A 102 9.68 -12.02 -3.22
C TYR A 102 10.69 -13.14 -3.45
N TRP A 103 10.99 -13.92 -2.40
CA TRP A 103 11.82 -15.12 -2.48
C TRP A 103 11.09 -16.34 -1.95
N PRO A 104 11.38 -17.53 -2.50
CA PRO A 104 10.69 -18.77 -2.13
C PRO A 104 11.06 -19.29 -0.74
N ASN A 105 12.08 -18.71 -0.09
CA ASN A 105 12.49 -19.01 1.28
C ASN A 105 13.56 -18.04 1.80
N LYS A 106 13.80 -18.05 3.12
CA LYS A 106 14.78 -17.20 3.81
C LYS A 106 16.23 -17.42 3.36
N GLU A 107 16.60 -18.67 3.04
CA GLU A 107 17.93 -19.02 2.56
C GLU A 107 18.24 -18.31 1.25
N SER A 108 17.30 -18.33 0.30
CA SER A 108 17.44 -17.67 -0.99
C SER A 108 17.66 -16.15 -0.86
N TYR A 109 16.90 -15.48 0.03
CA TYR A 109 17.09 -14.06 0.32
C TYR A 109 18.47 -13.76 0.92
N THR A 110 18.92 -14.60 1.87
CA THR A 110 20.19 -14.40 2.58
C THR A 110 21.38 -14.61 1.63
N GLU A 111 21.35 -15.68 0.84
CA GLU A 111 22.39 -15.96 -0.15
C GLU A 111 22.44 -14.89 -1.24
N TRP A 112 21.29 -14.45 -1.76
CA TRP A 112 21.22 -13.34 -2.71
C TRP A 112 21.84 -12.08 -2.10
N GLY A 113 21.45 -11.72 -0.88
CA GLY A 113 21.91 -10.51 -0.21
C GLY A 113 23.43 -10.49 0.00
N ALA A 114 24.02 -11.64 0.33
CA ALA A 114 25.46 -11.80 0.47
C ALA A 114 26.18 -11.78 -0.90
N ALA A 115 25.67 -12.53 -1.89
CA ALA A 115 26.31 -12.70 -3.19
C ALA A 115 26.35 -11.40 -4.01
N ILE A 116 25.30 -10.58 -3.93
CA ILE A 116 25.23 -9.30 -4.66
C ILE A 116 25.84 -8.11 -3.88
N GLY A 117 26.30 -8.36 -2.65
CA GLY A 117 26.81 -7.30 -1.77
C GLY A 117 25.73 -6.37 -1.21
N PHE A 118 24.44 -6.69 -1.37
CA PHE A 118 23.33 -5.91 -0.81
C PHE A 118 23.44 -5.79 0.71
N GLN A 119 23.76 -6.90 1.39
CA GLN A 119 23.88 -6.89 2.85
C GLN A 119 25.01 -5.97 3.32
N ASN A 120 26.19 -6.08 2.69
CA ASN A 120 27.33 -5.21 2.99
C ASN A 120 27.00 -3.74 2.73
N TRP A 121 26.36 -3.43 1.60
CA TRP A 121 25.91 -2.08 1.28
C TRP A 121 24.96 -1.54 2.36
N TRP A 122 23.92 -2.29 2.70
CA TRP A 122 22.91 -1.88 3.68
C TRP A 122 23.52 -1.61 5.06
N GLU A 123 24.47 -2.46 5.48
CA GLU A 123 25.18 -2.33 6.75
C GLU A 123 26.16 -1.14 6.74
N SER A 124 26.76 -0.82 5.59
CA SER A 124 27.71 0.28 5.44
C SER A 124 27.07 1.67 5.33
N LEU A 125 25.76 1.78 5.04
CA LEU A 125 25.09 3.08 4.92
C LEU A 125 25.32 3.93 6.18
N ASN A 126 25.90 5.12 5.98
CA ASN A 126 26.11 6.12 7.02
C ASN A 126 25.01 7.19 6.92
N PRO A 127 24.03 7.24 7.85
CA PRO A 127 22.92 8.18 7.78
C PRO A 127 23.33 9.64 7.58
N GLU A 128 24.50 10.06 8.07
CA GLU A 128 24.98 11.43 7.94
C GLU A 128 25.41 11.79 6.52
N GLU A 129 25.87 10.80 5.74
CA GLU A 129 26.38 10.97 4.37
C GLU A 129 25.28 10.83 3.30
N GLU A 130 24.13 10.25 3.65
CA GLU A 130 23.03 10.04 2.71
C GLU A 130 22.27 11.34 2.39
N ASN A 131 21.88 11.49 1.11
CA ASN A 131 21.08 12.63 0.64
C ASN A 131 19.57 12.46 0.90
N HIS A 132 19.13 11.20 1.06
CA HIS A 132 17.75 10.79 1.27
C HIS A 132 17.69 9.69 2.35
N GLY A 133 16.49 9.40 2.84
CA GLY A 133 16.28 8.29 3.76
C GLY A 133 16.27 6.96 3.03
N TRP A 134 16.65 5.88 3.71
CA TRP A 134 16.61 4.51 3.23
C TRP A 134 15.79 3.65 4.19
N PHE A 135 14.99 2.71 3.71
CA PHE A 135 14.27 1.78 4.55
C PHE A 135 14.28 0.37 4.00
N LEU A 136 14.25 -0.59 4.93
CA LEU A 136 14.23 -2.02 4.66
C LEU A 136 13.21 -2.66 5.60
N GLU A 137 12.16 -3.22 5.03
CA GLU A 137 11.09 -3.94 5.74
C GLU A 137 11.03 -5.36 5.20
N VAL A 138 11.46 -6.35 5.99
CA VAL A 138 11.56 -7.75 5.56
C VAL A 138 10.67 -8.64 6.41
N PHE A 139 9.91 -9.49 5.74
CA PHE A 139 8.89 -10.36 6.33
C PHE A 139 9.12 -11.80 5.92
N PHE A 140 9.01 -12.71 6.89
CA PHE A 140 9.20 -14.15 6.71
C PHE A 140 7.93 -14.92 7.12
N PRO A 141 6.82 -14.82 6.37
CA PRO A 141 5.63 -15.63 6.66
C PRO A 141 5.91 -17.12 6.36
N THR A 142 5.43 -18.00 7.23
CA THR A 142 5.31 -19.42 6.92
C THR A 142 4.15 -19.64 5.94
N VAL A 143 4.18 -20.72 5.16
CA VAL A 143 3.17 -21.00 4.12
C VAL A 143 1.74 -21.13 4.69
N ASP A 144 1.60 -21.57 5.95
CA ASP A 144 0.31 -21.67 6.66
C ASP A 144 -0.24 -20.30 7.13
N ARG A 145 0.59 -19.25 7.08
CA ARG A 145 0.27 -17.87 7.50
C ARG A 145 0.15 -16.91 6.34
N PHE A 146 -0.05 -17.47 5.16
CA PHE A 146 -0.07 -16.80 3.88
C PHE A 146 -1.33 -17.18 3.11
N GLU A 147 -2.06 -16.20 2.59
CA GLU A 147 -3.19 -16.46 1.70
C GLU A 147 -3.17 -15.53 0.48
N THR A 148 -3.80 -16.01 -0.59
CA THR A 148 -4.01 -15.21 -1.80
C THR A 148 -5.43 -15.38 -2.32
N VAL A 149 -5.94 -14.31 -2.91
CA VAL A 149 -7.20 -14.33 -3.67
C VAL A 149 -7.06 -13.48 -4.92
N PHE A 150 -7.48 -14.04 -6.05
CA PHE A 150 -7.43 -13.45 -7.39
C PHE A 150 -8.80 -13.49 -8.04
N SER A 151 -9.16 -12.47 -8.82
CA SER A 151 -10.38 -12.48 -9.64
C SER A 151 -10.18 -13.17 -11.00
N ASP A 152 -8.93 -13.40 -11.40
CA ASP A 152 -8.54 -14.01 -12.68
C ASP A 152 -7.42 -15.06 -12.49
N THR A 153 -7.23 -15.93 -13.48
CA THR A 153 -6.22 -17.00 -13.46
C THR A 153 -4.94 -16.67 -14.22
N ASN A 154 -4.96 -15.66 -15.09
CA ASN A 154 -3.88 -15.32 -16.02
C ASN A 154 -2.96 -14.22 -15.46
N VAL A 155 -3.54 -13.25 -14.75
CA VAL A 155 -2.76 -12.17 -14.13
C VAL A 155 -2.00 -12.70 -12.92
N ILE A 156 -0.69 -12.47 -12.92
CA ILE A 156 0.23 -12.89 -11.86
C ILE A 156 0.75 -11.65 -11.18
N GLU A 157 0.65 -11.62 -9.86
CA GLU A 157 1.13 -10.50 -9.06
C GLU A 157 1.86 -10.96 -7.81
N GLY A 158 2.85 -10.16 -7.41
CA GLY A 158 3.56 -10.31 -6.16
C GLY A 158 4.04 -11.74 -5.90
N ALA A 159 3.63 -12.30 -4.76
CA ALA A 159 4.07 -13.63 -4.37
C ALA A 159 3.55 -14.77 -5.26
N ALA A 160 2.48 -14.56 -6.04
CA ALA A 160 1.97 -15.60 -6.92
C ALA A 160 2.93 -15.96 -8.06
N HIS A 161 4.00 -15.18 -8.26
CA HIS A 161 5.13 -15.59 -9.11
C HIS A 161 5.91 -16.80 -8.57
N MET A 162 5.74 -17.15 -7.29
CA MET A 162 6.36 -18.34 -6.66
C MET A 162 5.45 -19.59 -6.73
N ARG A 163 4.30 -19.50 -7.39
CA ARG A 163 3.33 -20.60 -7.47
C ARG A 163 3.76 -21.67 -8.47
N GLU A 164 3.32 -22.91 -8.26
CA GLU A 164 3.36 -23.98 -9.26
C GLU A 164 2.13 -23.96 -10.16
N SER A 165 0.97 -23.59 -9.60
CA SER A 165 -0.29 -23.53 -10.33
C SER A 165 -1.27 -22.56 -9.69
N ILE A 166 -2.43 -22.37 -10.33
CA ILE A 166 -3.59 -21.65 -9.78
C ILE A 166 -4.68 -22.69 -9.47
N SER A 167 -5.48 -22.46 -8.42
CA SER A 167 -6.60 -23.34 -8.07
C SER A 167 -7.73 -23.30 -9.12
N GLY A 168 -8.66 -24.25 -9.06
CA GLY A 168 -10.02 -24.02 -9.55
C GLY A 168 -10.75 -22.95 -8.72
N PRO A 169 -12.00 -22.59 -9.06
CA PRO A 169 -12.79 -21.63 -8.28
C PRO A 169 -12.90 -22.04 -6.81
N ILE A 170 -12.51 -21.15 -5.90
CA ILE A 170 -12.50 -21.42 -4.45
C ILE A 170 -13.84 -21.08 -3.79
N LYS A 171 -14.14 -21.70 -2.65
CA LYS A 171 -15.34 -21.42 -1.86
C LYS A 171 -15.17 -20.24 -0.91
N GLU A 172 -13.99 -20.08 -0.32
CA GLU A 172 -13.75 -19.17 0.82
C GLU A 172 -13.50 -17.70 0.37
N HIS A 173 -14.51 -17.06 -0.22
CA HIS A 173 -14.47 -15.63 -0.55
C HIS A 173 -15.84 -14.94 -0.50
N VAL A 174 -15.83 -13.59 -0.39
CA VAL A 174 -17.03 -12.72 -0.47
C VAL A 174 -18.00 -12.92 0.72
N TYR A 175 -17.46 -13.31 1.87
CA TYR A 175 -18.14 -13.21 3.15
C TYR A 175 -17.16 -12.72 4.23
N TRP A 176 -17.69 -12.06 5.27
CA TRP A 176 -16.85 -11.57 6.36
C TRP A 176 -16.22 -12.75 7.13
N GLY A 177 -14.89 -12.77 7.22
CA GLY A 177 -14.11 -13.88 7.77
C GLY A 177 -13.51 -14.82 6.71
N SER A 178 -13.85 -14.64 5.43
CA SER A 178 -13.32 -15.53 4.39
C SER A 178 -11.79 -15.45 4.27
N MET A 179 -11.20 -14.26 4.43
CA MET A 179 -9.74 -14.08 4.44
C MET A 179 -9.07 -14.99 5.48
N ARG A 180 -9.59 -15.02 6.70
CA ARG A 180 -9.11 -15.91 7.76
C ARG A 180 -9.33 -17.37 7.43
N ASP A 181 -10.48 -17.73 6.85
CA ASP A 181 -10.76 -19.10 6.44
C ASP A 181 -9.82 -19.60 5.33
N ARG A 182 -9.23 -18.69 4.53
CA ARG A 182 -8.21 -19.03 3.51
C ARG A 182 -6.82 -19.25 4.09
N LEU A 183 -6.53 -18.78 5.31
CA LEU A 183 -5.26 -19.02 5.98
C LEU A 183 -5.22 -20.45 6.56
N PRO A 184 -4.27 -21.31 6.17
CA PRO A 184 -4.20 -22.66 6.73
C PRO A 184 -4.06 -22.68 8.26
N ALA A 185 -3.29 -21.76 8.84
CA ALA A 185 -3.14 -21.62 10.29
C ALA A 185 -4.46 -21.25 10.98
N GLY A 186 -5.41 -20.62 10.28
CA GLY A 186 -6.73 -20.27 10.80
C GLY A 186 -7.62 -21.49 11.14
N GLN A 187 -7.19 -22.72 10.80
CA GLN A 187 -7.86 -23.95 11.21
C GLN A 187 -7.67 -24.25 12.71
N THR A 188 -6.52 -23.84 13.28
CA THR A 188 -6.08 -24.26 14.62
C THR A 188 -5.52 -23.12 15.50
N ASP A 189 -5.17 -21.97 14.91
CA ASP A 189 -4.66 -20.79 15.61
C ASP A 189 -5.60 -19.58 15.41
N ALA A 190 -5.89 -18.86 16.49
CA ALA A 190 -6.70 -17.64 16.47
C ALA A 190 -5.96 -16.44 15.84
N LEU A 191 -4.66 -16.56 15.59
CA LEU A 191 -3.81 -15.56 14.95
C LEU A 191 -3.77 -14.23 15.72
N VAL A 192 -3.84 -14.30 17.05
CA VAL A 192 -3.86 -13.12 17.93
C VAL A 192 -2.53 -12.37 17.82
N GLY A 193 -2.63 -11.09 17.48
CA GLY A 193 -1.56 -10.12 17.35
C GLY A 193 -0.99 -9.64 18.68
N GLU A 194 0.05 -8.82 18.58
CA GLU A 194 0.56 -8.04 19.69
C GLU A 194 0.11 -6.58 19.52
N ASN A 195 -0.63 -6.04 20.48
CA ASN A 195 -0.98 -4.62 20.44
C ASN A 195 0.26 -3.79 20.76
N GLY A 196 0.81 -3.16 19.73
CA GLY A 196 1.95 -2.25 19.79
C GLY A 196 1.52 -0.83 20.13
N HIS A 197 0.65 -0.66 21.13
CA HIS A 197 0.39 0.65 21.75
C HIS A 197 1.63 1.15 22.52
N THR A 198 2.80 1.14 21.90
CA THR A 198 3.91 1.94 22.35
C THR A 198 3.57 3.38 21.98
N ALA A 199 3.27 4.19 22.99
CA ALA A 199 3.11 5.63 22.83
C ALA A 199 4.17 6.14 21.87
N ARG A 200 3.74 6.80 20.78
CA ARG A 200 4.61 7.44 19.79
C ARG A 200 5.53 8.38 20.55
N LYS A 201 6.74 7.91 20.90
CA LYS A 201 7.76 8.79 21.45
C LYS A 201 8.13 9.72 20.31
N THR A 202 7.56 10.92 20.34
CA THR A 202 7.99 12.03 19.50
C THR A 202 9.44 12.31 19.85
N THR A 203 10.35 11.65 19.15
CA THR A 203 11.73 12.07 19.17
C THR A 203 11.78 13.31 18.29
N ASN A 204 11.69 14.49 18.91
CA ASN A 204 12.03 15.78 18.29
C ASN A 204 13.53 15.87 17.95
N SER A 205 14.21 14.73 17.77
CA SER A 205 15.63 14.65 17.54
C SER A 205 15.87 14.74 16.03
N PRO A 206 16.48 15.81 15.52
CA PRO A 206 16.77 16.01 14.09
C PRO A 206 17.92 15.11 13.58
N LEU A 207 18.28 14.07 14.34
CA LEU A 207 19.48 13.27 14.06
C LEU A 207 19.18 12.26 12.96
N ARG A 208 19.97 12.33 11.89
CA ARG A 208 20.04 11.29 10.87
C ARG A 208 20.60 10.04 11.55
N ARG A 209 19.78 8.99 11.67
CA ARG A 209 20.19 7.80 12.42
C ARG A 209 19.58 6.53 11.86
N ARG A 210 20.28 5.42 12.09
CA ARG A 210 19.75 4.07 11.87
C ARG A 210 18.78 3.72 12.98
N THR A 211 17.52 3.51 12.63
CA THR A 211 16.49 3.04 13.58
C THR A 211 16.10 1.61 13.22
N ARG A 212 16.01 0.74 14.23
CA ARG A 212 15.51 -0.62 14.08
C ARG A 212 14.19 -0.75 14.85
N VAL A 213 13.17 -1.22 14.16
CA VAL A 213 11.86 -1.55 14.70
C VAL A 213 11.81 -3.07 14.84
N ALA A 214 11.55 -3.54 16.06
CA ALA A 214 11.39 -4.96 16.32
C ALA A 214 10.13 -5.47 15.62
N GLY A 215 10.16 -6.74 15.22
CA GLY A 215 8.97 -7.37 14.67
C GLY A 215 7.90 -7.58 15.73
N MET A 216 6.68 -7.80 15.26
CA MET A 216 5.52 -8.02 16.09
C MET A 216 4.88 -9.35 15.70
N LYS A 217 4.53 -10.16 16.69
CA LYS A 217 3.86 -11.44 16.44
C LYS A 217 2.51 -11.20 15.76
N ASN A 218 2.25 -11.99 14.71
CA ASN A 218 1.00 -11.96 13.96
C ASN A 218 0.65 -10.57 13.38
N LEU A 219 1.67 -9.72 13.13
CA LEU A 219 1.49 -8.50 12.34
C LEU A 219 0.84 -8.88 11.00
N ALA A 220 -0.30 -8.26 10.72
CA ALA A 220 -1.13 -8.51 9.57
C ALA A 220 -0.76 -7.57 8.43
N ILE A 221 -0.30 -8.10 7.29
CA ILE A 221 0.16 -7.31 6.15
C ILE A 221 -0.72 -7.66 4.97
N ILE A 222 -1.36 -6.65 4.39
CA ILE A 222 -2.15 -6.80 3.17
C ILE A 222 -1.49 -6.01 2.04
N ARG A 223 -1.26 -6.69 0.92
CA ARG A 223 -1.03 -6.07 -0.39
C ARG A 223 -2.26 -6.34 -1.26
N SER A 224 -3.06 -5.32 -1.52
CA SER A 224 -4.26 -5.40 -2.37
C SER A 224 -4.00 -4.67 -3.68
N GLY A 225 -3.84 -5.40 -4.77
CA GLY A 225 -3.51 -4.87 -6.10
C GLY A 225 -4.71 -4.54 -6.98
N GLN A 226 -4.52 -3.56 -7.86
CA GLN A 226 -5.44 -3.15 -8.90
C GLN A 226 -4.68 -2.97 -10.22
N ASP A 227 -5.17 -3.57 -11.30
CA ASP A 227 -4.53 -3.52 -12.62
C ASP A 227 -5.56 -3.24 -13.71
N TRP A 228 -5.67 -1.99 -14.12
CA TRP A 228 -6.56 -1.60 -15.22
C TRP A 228 -5.80 -1.39 -16.53
N SER A 229 -4.55 -1.82 -16.62
CA SER A 229 -3.66 -1.56 -17.75
C SER A 229 -4.11 -2.22 -19.06
N LYS A 230 -4.82 -3.35 -18.95
CA LYS A 230 -5.30 -4.16 -20.09
C LYS A 230 -6.82 -4.19 -20.23
N THR A 231 -7.53 -3.45 -19.38
CA THR A 231 -8.99 -3.34 -19.43
C THR A 231 -9.46 -2.69 -20.74
N HIS A 232 -10.64 -3.09 -21.20
CA HIS A 232 -11.29 -2.40 -22.32
C HIS A 232 -11.66 -0.96 -21.94
N PRO A 233 -11.75 -0.02 -22.91
CA PRO A 233 -11.99 1.39 -22.61
C PRO A 233 -13.23 1.67 -21.72
N GLU A 234 -14.30 0.89 -21.89
CA GLU A 234 -15.53 1.03 -21.09
C GLU A 234 -15.33 0.58 -19.64
N GLU A 235 -14.69 -0.58 -19.43
CA GLU A 235 -14.36 -1.11 -18.11
C GLU A 235 -13.37 -0.20 -17.39
N ARG A 236 -12.35 0.28 -18.11
CA ARG A 236 -11.38 1.25 -17.61
C ARG A 236 -12.07 2.50 -17.08
N LYS A 237 -12.95 3.09 -17.90
CA LYS A 237 -13.71 4.28 -17.53
C LYS A 237 -14.57 4.00 -16.30
N LEU A 238 -15.30 2.88 -16.31
CA LEU A 238 -16.14 2.48 -15.19
C LEU A 238 -15.33 2.34 -13.90
N TYR A 239 -14.17 1.67 -13.94
CA TYR A 239 -13.29 1.52 -12.78
C TYR A 239 -12.80 2.88 -12.27
N LEU A 240 -12.25 3.72 -13.15
CA LEU A 240 -11.67 5.02 -12.78
C LEU A 240 -12.70 6.02 -12.26
N GLU A 241 -13.94 5.97 -12.76
CA GLU A 241 -15.01 6.89 -12.33
C GLU A 241 -15.77 6.41 -11.09
N THR A 242 -15.82 5.10 -10.83
CA THR A 242 -16.67 4.54 -9.77
C THR A 242 -15.91 3.82 -8.67
N MET A 243 -14.94 2.97 -9.00
CA MET A 243 -14.24 2.11 -8.03
C MET A 243 -13.01 2.78 -7.46
N HIS A 244 -12.15 3.32 -8.32
CA HIS A 244 -10.89 3.92 -7.93
C HIS A 244 -11.06 5.07 -6.91
N PRO A 245 -12.02 6.00 -7.06
CA PRO A 245 -12.20 7.08 -6.08
C PRO A 245 -12.62 6.58 -4.69
N VAL A 246 -13.42 5.51 -4.63
CA VAL A 246 -13.87 4.89 -3.38
C VAL A 246 -12.71 4.17 -2.70
N LEU A 247 -11.88 3.47 -3.49
CA LEU A 247 -10.65 2.85 -3.01
C LEU A 247 -9.68 3.89 -2.43
N ILE A 248 -9.43 5.00 -3.15
CA ILE A 248 -8.57 6.09 -2.68
C ILE A 248 -9.04 6.63 -1.32
N LYS A 249 -10.36 6.81 -1.13
CA LYS A 249 -10.92 7.26 0.15
C LYS A 249 -10.61 6.27 1.29
N GLY A 250 -10.75 4.97 1.04
CA GLY A 250 -10.40 3.96 2.04
C GLY A 250 -8.91 3.90 2.36
N MET A 251 -8.06 4.01 1.35
CA MET A 251 -6.60 4.04 1.56
C MET A 251 -6.16 5.31 2.29
N ASN A 252 -6.73 6.47 1.97
CA ASN A 252 -6.47 7.72 2.68
C ASN A 252 -6.93 7.64 4.15
N PHE A 253 -8.08 7.02 4.43
CA PHE A 253 -8.51 6.77 5.81
C PHE A 253 -7.48 5.92 6.57
N LEU A 254 -7.04 4.79 6.02
CA LEU A 254 -6.04 3.94 6.67
C LEU A 254 -4.69 4.66 6.86
N ARG A 255 -4.35 5.58 5.97
CA ARG A 255 -3.12 6.38 6.04
C ARG A 255 -3.20 7.49 7.09
N ASP A 256 -4.34 8.17 7.19
CA ASP A 256 -4.50 9.40 7.98
C ASP A 256 -5.09 9.13 9.38
N GLN A 257 -5.92 8.09 9.50
CA GLN A 257 -6.69 7.70 10.68
C GLN A 257 -6.51 6.21 11.01
N GLY A 258 -5.43 5.59 10.51
CA GLY A 258 -5.16 4.16 10.69
C GLY A 258 -5.07 3.70 12.15
N ASP A 259 -4.58 4.56 13.03
CA ASP A 259 -4.49 4.30 14.48
C ASP A 259 -5.85 3.94 15.10
N GLU A 260 -6.96 4.47 14.55
CA GLU A 260 -8.33 4.18 15.03
C GLU A 260 -8.75 2.73 14.79
N VAL A 261 -8.12 2.05 13.83
CA VAL A 261 -8.45 0.68 13.40
C VAL A 261 -7.26 -0.27 13.46
N GLY A 262 -6.21 0.09 14.22
CA GLY A 262 -5.02 -0.76 14.38
C GLY A 262 -4.10 -0.83 13.16
N CYS A 263 -4.24 0.09 12.19
CA CYS A 263 -3.39 0.17 11.01
C CYS A 263 -2.19 1.11 11.27
N TYR A 264 -1.00 0.55 11.44
CA TYR A 264 0.24 1.31 11.68
C TYR A 264 0.75 2.09 10.48
N SER A 265 0.49 1.59 9.27
CA SER A 265 0.98 2.19 8.04
C SER A 265 0.12 1.71 6.87
N CYS A 266 -0.25 2.63 5.99
CA CYS A 266 -0.90 2.32 4.73
C CYS A 266 -0.25 3.17 3.62
N ARG A 267 0.28 2.49 2.61
CA ARG A 267 0.86 3.10 1.40
C ARG A 267 0.01 2.67 0.22
N PHE A 268 -0.66 3.62 -0.43
CA PHE A 268 -1.29 3.38 -1.72
C PHE A 268 -0.30 3.76 -2.81
N MET A 269 0.32 2.76 -3.42
CA MET A 269 1.50 2.92 -4.26
C MET A 269 1.17 2.67 -5.73
N ASP A 270 1.76 3.47 -6.61
CA ASP A 270 1.67 3.29 -8.05
C ASP A 270 2.89 2.50 -8.55
N ILE A 271 2.67 1.55 -9.46
CA ILE A 271 3.76 0.77 -10.06
C ILE A 271 4.58 1.64 -11.00
N ILE A 272 5.89 1.61 -10.82
CA ILE A 272 6.86 2.25 -11.72
C ILE A 272 7.28 1.26 -12.81
N ASP A 273 7.27 1.71 -14.06
CA ASP A 273 7.82 0.94 -15.17
C ASP A 273 9.34 0.83 -15.10
N ASN A 274 9.86 -0.38 -15.29
CA ASN A 274 11.29 -0.65 -15.25
C ASN A 274 12.08 -0.06 -16.43
N VAL A 275 11.43 0.48 -17.47
CA VAL A 275 12.07 1.08 -18.66
C VAL A 275 11.92 2.60 -18.66
N SER A 276 10.69 3.11 -18.50
CA SER A 276 10.39 4.55 -18.48
C SER A 276 10.74 5.20 -17.14
N HIS A 277 10.82 4.40 -16.07
CA HIS A 277 11.01 4.84 -14.70
C HIS A 277 9.90 5.80 -14.21
N LYS A 278 8.69 5.66 -14.76
CA LYS A 278 7.52 6.46 -14.39
C LYS A 278 6.42 5.57 -13.81
N ALA A 279 5.64 6.17 -12.91
CA ALA A 279 4.43 5.58 -12.36
C ALA A 279 3.25 5.69 -13.35
N ASP A 280 3.38 5.10 -14.54
CA ASP A 280 2.43 5.21 -15.66
C ASP A 280 1.85 3.86 -16.11
N LYS A 281 1.93 2.84 -15.24
CA LYS A 281 1.52 1.46 -15.57
C LYS A 281 0.05 1.15 -15.42
N ASP A 282 -0.78 2.11 -15.02
CA ASP A 282 -2.21 1.85 -14.74
C ASP A 282 -2.40 0.68 -13.76
N ARG A 283 -1.46 0.57 -12.82
CA ARG A 283 -1.37 -0.46 -11.80
C ARG A 283 -1.01 0.20 -10.48
N SER A 284 -1.78 -0.11 -9.45
CA SER A 284 -1.52 0.36 -8.10
C SER A 284 -1.82 -0.73 -7.07
N PHE A 285 -1.36 -0.54 -5.85
CA PHE A 285 -1.73 -1.42 -4.75
C PHE A 285 -1.76 -0.68 -3.41
N GLY A 286 -2.67 -1.08 -2.54
CA GLY A 286 -2.62 -0.74 -1.13
C GLY A 286 -1.72 -1.71 -0.39
N LEU A 287 -0.69 -1.20 0.30
CA LEU A 287 0.17 -1.95 1.20
C LEU A 287 -0.03 -1.43 2.63
N ALA A 288 -0.73 -2.21 3.44
CA ALA A 288 -1.10 -1.82 4.79
C ALA A 288 -0.64 -2.84 5.84
N PHE A 289 -0.28 -2.31 7.01
CA PHE A 289 0.24 -3.04 8.16
C PHE A 289 -0.69 -2.84 9.35
N PHE A 290 -1.32 -3.91 9.77
CA PHE A 290 -2.22 -3.96 10.92
C PHE A 290 -1.55 -4.71 12.07
N ASP A 291 -1.83 -4.26 13.28
CA ASP A 291 -1.36 -4.88 14.52
C ASP A 291 -1.83 -6.34 14.70
N ASP A 292 -3.04 -6.62 14.23
CA ASP A 292 -3.71 -7.91 14.34
C ASP A 292 -4.57 -8.15 13.08
N LEU A 293 -4.74 -9.42 12.70
CA LEU A 293 -5.67 -9.82 11.64
C LEU A 293 -7.11 -9.37 11.93
N SER A 294 -7.52 -9.42 13.20
CA SER A 294 -8.84 -8.98 13.66
C SER A 294 -9.06 -7.48 13.51
N SER A 295 -8.01 -6.66 13.53
CA SER A 295 -8.09 -5.22 13.22
C SER A 295 -8.38 -4.99 11.74
N LEU A 296 -7.70 -5.71 10.85
CA LEU A 296 -8.00 -5.71 9.41
C LEU A 296 -9.42 -6.23 9.12
N GLU A 297 -9.83 -7.32 9.77
CA GLU A 297 -11.22 -7.84 9.68
C GLU A 297 -12.23 -6.84 10.25
N GLY A 298 -11.88 -6.14 11.32
CA GLY A 298 -12.70 -5.11 11.96
C GLY A 298 -12.94 -3.93 11.04
N TRP A 299 -11.88 -3.36 10.45
CA TRP A 299 -11.98 -2.31 9.45
C TRP A 299 -12.80 -2.76 8.25
N SER A 300 -12.47 -3.92 7.68
CA SER A 300 -13.12 -4.40 6.46
C SER A 300 -14.61 -4.69 6.66
N LYS A 301 -15.00 -5.27 7.80
CA LYS A 301 -16.39 -5.64 8.09
C LYS A 301 -17.26 -4.48 8.57
N LYS A 302 -16.68 -3.48 9.24
CA LYS A 302 -17.47 -2.48 10.01
C LYS A 302 -17.25 -1.05 9.56
N HIS A 303 -16.09 -0.70 9.02
CA HIS A 303 -15.78 0.69 8.71
C HIS A 303 -16.41 1.11 7.37
N GLN A 304 -17.08 2.27 7.36
CA GLN A 304 -17.84 2.73 6.19
C GLN A 304 -16.98 2.79 4.93
N THR A 305 -15.71 3.18 5.04
CA THR A 305 -14.83 3.28 3.87
C THR A 305 -14.61 1.94 3.17
N HIS A 306 -14.49 0.83 3.90
CA HIS A 306 -14.36 -0.48 3.26
C HIS A 306 -15.73 -1.04 2.84
N LEU A 307 -16.80 -0.76 3.60
CA LEU A 307 -18.16 -1.10 3.17
C LEU A 307 -18.52 -0.44 1.83
N ASP A 308 -18.07 0.81 1.62
CA ASP A 308 -18.23 1.52 0.35
C ASP A 308 -17.40 0.86 -0.77
N ILE A 309 -16.15 0.45 -0.49
CA ILE A 309 -15.31 -0.29 -1.46
C ILE A 309 -15.98 -1.61 -1.83
N PHE A 310 -16.41 -2.40 -0.85
CA PHE A 310 -17.03 -3.70 -1.07
C PHE A 310 -18.37 -3.58 -1.80
N GLY A 311 -19.24 -2.65 -1.36
CA GLY A 311 -20.51 -2.37 -2.02
C GLY A 311 -20.33 -1.80 -3.42
N GLY A 312 -19.32 -0.96 -3.64
CA GLY A 312 -18.92 -0.48 -4.96
C GLY A 312 -18.48 -1.63 -5.86
N PHE A 313 -17.62 -2.51 -5.35
CA PHE A 313 -17.11 -3.66 -6.10
C PHE A 313 -18.22 -4.59 -6.55
N LEU A 314 -19.20 -4.89 -5.67
CA LEU A 314 -20.34 -5.72 -6.05
C LEU A 314 -21.19 -5.08 -7.16
N LYS A 315 -21.37 -3.76 -7.15
CA LYS A 315 -22.05 -3.03 -8.23
C LYS A 315 -21.23 -3.08 -9.52
N TYR A 316 -19.92 -2.85 -9.43
CA TYR A 316 -18.98 -2.92 -10.54
C TYR A 316 -18.97 -4.30 -11.20
N ALA A 317 -18.80 -5.37 -10.41
CA ALA A 317 -18.85 -6.75 -10.87
C ALA A 317 -20.17 -7.06 -11.59
N LYS A 318 -21.29 -6.63 -11.00
CA LYS A 318 -22.62 -6.82 -11.61
C LYS A 318 -22.76 -6.08 -12.95
N SER A 319 -22.20 -4.88 -13.07
CA SER A 319 -22.17 -4.11 -14.34
C SER A 319 -21.35 -4.80 -15.43
N LEU A 320 -20.39 -5.64 -15.07
CA LEU A 320 -19.58 -6.45 -15.98
C LEU A 320 -20.12 -7.89 -16.13
N ASN A 321 -21.38 -8.14 -15.76
CA ASN A 321 -21.98 -9.48 -15.77
C ASN A 321 -21.17 -10.54 -14.98
N ASN A 322 -20.50 -10.10 -13.90
CA ASN A 322 -19.61 -10.89 -13.07
C ASN A 322 -18.38 -11.46 -13.79
N ILE A 323 -18.02 -10.89 -14.95
CA ILE A 323 -16.78 -11.16 -15.67
C ILE A 323 -15.86 -9.97 -15.42
N ILE A 324 -15.09 -10.03 -14.34
CA ILE A 324 -14.15 -8.97 -13.97
C ILE A 324 -12.84 -9.27 -14.69
N MET A 325 -12.49 -8.47 -15.70
CA MET A 325 -11.24 -8.66 -16.42
C MET A 325 -10.17 -7.81 -15.74
N GLU A 326 -9.19 -8.50 -15.14
CA GLU A 326 -7.85 -7.99 -14.81
C GLU A 326 -7.77 -6.87 -13.73
N THR A 327 -8.85 -6.13 -13.47
CA THR A 327 -8.88 -4.93 -12.62
C THR A 327 -8.53 -5.17 -11.15
N PHE A 328 -8.84 -6.36 -10.60
CA PHE A 328 -8.48 -6.76 -9.24
C PHE A 328 -7.46 -7.90 -9.28
N SER A 329 -6.20 -7.54 -9.52
CA SER A 329 -5.11 -8.48 -9.80
C SER A 329 -4.60 -9.27 -8.60
N GLY A 330 -5.19 -9.08 -7.42
CA GLY A 330 -5.09 -9.99 -6.30
C GLY A 330 -4.79 -9.33 -4.96
N SER A 331 -5.22 -9.97 -3.88
CA SER A 331 -4.76 -9.64 -2.53
C SER A 331 -3.84 -10.73 -2.02
N THR A 332 -2.69 -10.31 -1.50
CA THR A 332 -1.76 -11.17 -0.76
C THR A 332 -1.79 -10.73 0.70
N PHE A 333 -2.02 -11.69 1.59
CA PHE A 333 -2.00 -11.45 3.02
C PHE A 333 -0.93 -12.29 3.72
N ASN A 334 -0.16 -11.64 4.59
CA ASN A 334 0.87 -12.26 5.41
C ASN A 334 0.59 -12.01 6.88
N SER A 335 0.74 -13.05 7.71
CA SER A 335 1.01 -12.87 9.14
C SER A 335 2.43 -13.36 9.44
N SER A 336 3.26 -12.52 10.08
CA SER A 336 4.67 -12.85 10.34
C SER A 336 4.96 -13.02 11.83
N PHE A 337 5.87 -13.95 12.17
CA PHE A 337 6.41 -14.16 13.52
C PHE A 337 7.72 -13.39 13.75
N GLU A 338 8.41 -13.04 12.66
CA GLU A 338 9.66 -12.28 12.69
C GLU A 338 9.61 -11.26 11.56
N SER A 339 9.30 -10.01 11.89
CA SER A 339 9.57 -8.89 10.99
C SER A 339 10.80 -8.12 11.48
N ARG A 340 11.64 -7.67 10.55
CA ARG A 340 12.74 -6.75 10.84
C ARG A 340 12.54 -5.56 9.93
N ALA A 341 12.04 -4.46 10.50
CA ALA A 341 11.98 -3.18 9.82
C ALA A 341 13.11 -2.30 10.33
N SER A 342 13.88 -1.72 9.43
CA SER A 342 14.88 -0.70 9.76
C SER A 342 14.72 0.48 8.82
N GLN A 343 14.70 1.68 9.39
CA GLN A 343 14.49 2.92 8.66
C GLN A 343 15.61 3.91 9.01
N LEU A 344 16.14 4.56 7.99
CA LEU A 344 16.98 5.74 7.99
C LEU A 344 16.07 6.89 7.55
N LYS A 345 15.62 7.72 8.49
CA LYS A 345 14.68 8.83 8.21
C LYS A 345 15.41 10.16 8.05
N ARG A 346 14.88 11.00 7.15
CA ARG A 346 15.14 12.45 7.06
C ARG A 346 13.84 13.16 7.43
N GLN A 347 13.81 13.91 8.54
CA GLN A 347 12.72 14.83 8.84
C GLN A 347 13.27 16.25 8.91
N LYS A 348 12.82 17.14 8.02
CA LYS A 348 13.02 18.58 8.18
C LYS A 348 11.95 19.13 9.12
N THR A 349 12.39 19.85 10.14
CA THR A 349 11.56 20.65 11.03
C THR A 349 10.89 21.79 10.25
N TRP A 350 9.57 21.75 10.12
CA TRP A 350 8.76 22.96 9.84
C TRP A 350 8.13 23.46 11.14
N ALA A 351 8.99 23.98 12.02
CA ALA A 351 8.57 24.70 13.23
C ALA A 351 9.30 26.05 13.26
N ALA A 352 9.07 26.90 12.25
CA ALA A 352 9.52 28.30 12.28
C ALA A 352 8.72 29.26 11.37
N HIS A 353 7.95 28.78 10.39
CA HIS A 353 7.18 29.67 9.50
C HIS A 353 5.72 29.87 9.91
N ALA A 354 5.10 28.94 10.64
CA ALA A 354 3.73 29.11 11.14
C ALA A 354 3.61 30.15 12.27
N SER A 355 4.68 30.38 13.05
CA SER A 355 4.68 31.37 14.15
C SER A 355 4.92 32.82 13.70
N LYS A 356 5.41 33.04 12.47
CA LYS A 356 5.66 34.40 11.96
C LYS A 356 4.44 35.00 11.26
N LEU A 357 3.56 34.15 10.70
CA LEU A 357 2.31 34.59 10.09
C LEU A 357 1.20 34.86 11.13
N SER A 358 1.16 34.12 12.25
CA SER A 358 0.18 34.39 13.32
C SER A 358 0.48 35.64 14.15
N LYS A 359 1.74 36.13 14.14
CA LYS A 359 2.14 37.38 14.81
C LYS A 359 1.96 38.64 13.96
N LEU A 360 1.75 38.49 12.65
CA LEU A 360 1.49 39.62 11.75
C LEU A 360 -0.02 39.91 11.56
N GLN A 361 -0.89 39.06 12.10
CA GLN A 361 -2.35 39.24 12.06
C GLN A 361 -2.96 39.66 13.41
N SER A 362 -2.19 39.73 14.50
CA SER A 362 -2.70 40.12 15.83
C SER A 362 -2.50 41.59 16.20
N ASP A 363 -1.73 42.35 15.43
CA ASP A 363 -1.29 43.71 15.80
C ASP A 363 -1.89 44.80 14.88
N GLN A 364 -3.20 44.75 14.66
CA GLN A 364 -3.96 45.93 14.21
C GLN A 364 -5.11 46.23 15.18
N GLU A 365 -4.87 47.18 16.09
CA GLU A 365 -5.91 47.86 16.85
C GLU A 365 -6.78 48.73 15.93
N PRO A 366 -8.09 48.89 16.23
CA PRO A 366 -9.00 49.69 15.42
C PRO A 366 -8.93 51.19 15.77
N LEU A 367 -8.64 52.01 14.76
CA LEU A 367 -8.80 53.46 14.85
C LEU A 367 -10.29 53.83 14.82
N ARG A 368 -10.79 54.37 15.94
CA ARG A 368 -12.02 55.17 15.98
C ARG A 368 -11.72 56.54 15.39
N TYR A 369 -12.56 57.03 14.46
CA TYR A 369 -12.95 58.44 14.46
C TYR A 369 -14.31 58.64 13.81
N ASP A 370 -15.11 59.44 14.49
CA ASP A 370 -16.48 59.84 14.25
C ASP A 370 -16.48 61.18 13.49
N ARG A 371 -17.37 61.35 12.49
CA ARG A 371 -18.27 62.51 12.30
C ARG A 371 -18.78 62.72 10.86
N THR A 372 -20.10 62.98 10.82
CA THR A 372 -20.88 63.85 9.90
C THR A 372 -21.16 63.39 8.45
N GLY A 373 -22.44 63.08 8.17
CA GLY A 373 -23.03 62.81 6.83
C GLY A 373 -23.37 64.08 6.03
N PRO A 374 -24.48 64.15 5.26
CA PRO A 374 -25.32 63.11 4.63
C PRO A 374 -25.62 63.39 3.12
N ARG A 375 -26.35 62.47 2.47
CA ARG A 375 -27.39 62.64 1.42
C ARG A 375 -27.19 61.87 0.10
N GLY A 376 -28.25 61.15 -0.29
CA GLY A 376 -28.76 60.94 -1.65
C GLY A 376 -27.88 60.08 -2.58
N GLY A 377 -28.39 59.18 -3.39
CA GLY A 377 -29.72 58.84 -3.84
C GLY A 377 -29.58 57.69 -4.84
N ALA A 378 -30.68 56.98 -5.07
CA ALA A 378 -30.78 55.89 -6.03
C ALA A 378 -30.32 56.29 -7.44
N ILE A 379 -29.92 55.30 -8.26
CA ILE A 379 -30.55 55.01 -9.55
C ILE A 379 -30.05 53.64 -10.05
N ASP A 380 -31.03 52.97 -10.64
CA ASP A 380 -31.10 51.65 -11.25
C ASP A 380 -30.36 51.56 -12.60
N ASP A 381 -30.42 50.35 -13.15
CA ASP A 381 -30.34 49.98 -14.57
C ASP A 381 -29.02 49.45 -15.18
N GLN A 382 -29.13 48.14 -15.42
CA GLN A 382 -28.46 47.18 -16.31
C GLN A 382 -28.17 47.66 -17.77
N PRO A 383 -27.82 46.76 -18.71
CA PRO A 383 -26.68 45.84 -18.78
C PRO A 383 -25.91 46.03 -20.11
N GLY A 384 -24.69 45.52 -20.24
CA GLY A 384 -23.92 45.63 -21.47
C GLY A 384 -22.97 44.45 -21.67
N THR A 385 -23.37 43.57 -22.57
CA THR A 385 -22.56 42.54 -23.24
C THR A 385 -21.26 43.11 -23.81
N GLU A 386 -20.14 42.40 -23.69
CA GLU A 386 -19.40 41.88 -24.87
C GLU A 386 -18.11 41.16 -24.47
N THR A 387 -17.94 40.04 -25.17
CA THR A 387 -16.75 39.26 -25.45
C THR A 387 -15.47 40.08 -25.68
N TRP A 388 -14.30 39.57 -25.27
CA TRP A 388 -13.23 39.12 -26.16
C TRP A 388 -11.92 38.88 -25.40
N ASN A 389 -11.31 37.72 -25.70
CA ASN A 389 -9.90 37.35 -25.61
C ASN A 389 -8.90 38.38 -25.06
N LYS A 390 -8.02 37.91 -24.16
CA LYS A 390 -6.60 37.76 -24.49
C LYS A 390 -5.81 37.05 -23.39
N ASN A 391 -5.00 36.10 -23.86
CA ASN A 391 -3.76 35.63 -23.25
C ASN A 391 -3.06 36.71 -22.42
N VAL A 392 -2.75 36.40 -21.17
CA VAL A 392 -1.55 36.90 -20.51
C VAL A 392 -0.90 35.75 -19.75
N SER A 393 0.22 35.31 -20.31
CA SER A 393 1.30 34.64 -19.61
C SER A 393 1.74 35.52 -18.44
N HIS A 394 1.71 35.00 -17.21
CA HIS A 394 2.58 35.46 -16.15
C HIS A 394 3.12 34.28 -15.34
N ARG A 395 4.40 34.00 -15.62
CA ARG A 395 5.45 33.69 -14.65
C ARG A 395 5.18 34.31 -13.27
N LEU A 396 5.28 33.48 -12.23
CA LEU A 396 5.76 33.75 -10.87
C LEU A 396 5.90 32.35 -10.24
N GLU A 397 7.10 31.78 -10.16
CA GLU A 397 8.02 31.99 -9.03
C GLU A 397 7.26 32.09 -7.70
N ILE A 398 7.06 30.94 -7.05
CA ILE A 398 7.73 30.52 -5.80
C ILE A 398 7.72 28.98 -5.77
#